data_AF-A0A4Q0T3G3-F1
#
_entry.id   AF-A0A4Q0T3G3-F1
#
_cell.length_a   1.000
_cell.length_b   1.000
_cell.length_c   1.000
_cell.angle_alpha   90.00
_cell.angle_beta   90.00
_cell.angle_gamma   90.00
#
_symmetry.space_group_name_H-M   'P 1'
#
loop_
_entity.id
_entity.type
_entity.pdbx_description
1 polymer ?
#
loop_
_entity_poly.entity_id
_entity_poly.type
_entity_poly.pdbx_seq_one_letter_code
_entity_poly.pdbx_strand_id
1 'polypeptide(L)'
;MLKASTRRIGWILMAATCGAAFGQRTGTESKGVTERRAQATALRDSFVKATVAAGMSCPIAPPKIVVEDVPGYASYDSATNTLKTGAWEQLTDDEKSRFFGMLGPGTTEDAARAEFEIGANHWVFVRELESWWLACRKVSEMGSAYAFESGVNRVEAAYWRQQNASVIEHMRGVFQIMQKNVPSPVPVGEGVEAYYDARYPDKFKGPPEYLWFQARMCLAVFDEKPSPTFAQALKDMSSSK
;
A
#
# COMPACT_ATOMS: atom_id res chain seq x y z
N MET A 1 -17.87 32.16 4.86
CA MET A 1 -17.81 30.83 5.52
C MET A 1 -17.78 29.75 4.45
N LEU A 2 -16.58 29.34 4.01
CA LEU A 2 -16.44 28.19 3.10
C LEU A 2 -16.48 26.90 3.92
N LYS A 3 -17.39 26.00 3.58
CA LYS A 3 -17.43 24.63 4.11
C LYS A 3 -16.18 23.91 3.62
N ALA A 4 -15.31 23.49 4.54
CA ALA A 4 -14.24 22.54 4.25
C ALA A 4 -14.89 21.23 3.79
N SER A 5 -14.87 20.99 2.48
CA SER A 5 -15.20 19.70 1.91
C SER A 5 -14.03 18.77 2.21
N THR A 6 -14.17 17.94 3.24
CA THR A 6 -13.22 16.87 3.55
C THR A 6 -13.32 15.85 2.41
N ARG A 7 -12.57 16.08 1.32
CA ARG A 7 -12.37 15.08 0.28
C ARG A 7 -11.70 13.90 0.96
N ARG A 8 -12.46 12.83 1.18
CA ARG A 8 -11.93 11.53 1.55
C ARG A 8 -11.05 11.07 0.39
N ILE A 9 -9.75 11.30 0.48
CA ILE A 9 -8.78 10.57 -0.34
C ILE A 9 -8.69 9.17 0.30
N GLY A 10 -9.76 8.40 0.11
CA GLY A 10 -9.67 6.97 0.28
C GLY A 10 -8.84 6.48 -0.90
N TRP A 11 -7.71 5.88 -0.61
CA TRP A 11 -6.88 5.16 -1.57
C TRP A 11 -7.66 3.95 -2.07
N ILE A 12 -8.58 4.17 -3.00
CA ILE A 12 -9.36 3.11 -3.59
C ILE A 12 -8.54 2.61 -4.78
N LEU A 13 -7.78 1.53 -4.59
CA LEU A 13 -7.57 0.56 -5.67
C LEU A 13 -8.97 0.08 -6.07
N MET A 14 -9.57 0.75 -7.06
CA MET A 14 -10.91 0.43 -7.55
C MET A 14 -10.85 -0.93 -8.24
N ALA A 15 -11.11 -1.98 -7.46
CA ALA A 15 -11.73 -3.16 -8.00
C ALA A 15 -13.10 -2.73 -8.55
N ALA A 16 -13.35 -2.98 -9.84
CA ALA A 16 -14.67 -2.87 -10.41
C ALA A 16 -15.62 -3.77 -9.61
N THR A 17 -16.48 -3.19 -8.78
CA THR A 17 -17.40 -3.94 -7.92
C THR A 17 -18.61 -4.40 -8.73
N CYS A 18 -18.70 -5.70 -9.01
CA CYS A 18 -20.02 -6.34 -9.14
C CYS A 18 -20.59 -6.49 -7.72
N GLY A 19 -21.73 -5.86 -7.46
CA GLY A 19 -22.37 -5.88 -6.15
C GLY A 19 -22.84 -7.28 -5.77
N ALA A 20 -22.20 -7.88 -4.77
CA ALA A 20 -22.72 -9.03 -4.04
C ALA A 20 -23.15 -8.58 -2.63
N ALA A 21 -24.34 -9.00 -2.22
CA ALA A 21 -24.92 -8.66 -0.93
C ALA A 21 -24.14 -9.34 0.22
N PHE A 22 -23.58 -8.53 1.13
CA PHE A 22 -22.95 -9.03 2.36
C PHE A 22 -24.03 -9.48 3.36
N GLY A 23 -24.21 -10.80 3.50
CA GLY A 23 -24.91 -11.39 4.63
C GLY A 23 -24.00 -11.40 5.87
N GLN A 24 -24.43 -10.77 6.96
CA GLN A 24 -23.72 -10.81 8.24
C GLN A 24 -23.72 -12.24 8.80
N ARG A 25 -22.61 -12.96 8.67
CA ARG A 25 -22.39 -14.21 9.41
C ARG A 25 -21.89 -13.89 10.82
N THR A 26 -22.74 -14.09 11.82
CA THR A 26 -22.33 -14.20 13.23
C THR A 26 -21.69 -15.58 13.44
N GLY A 27 -20.44 -15.73 13.04
CA GLY A 27 -19.66 -16.95 13.22
C GLY A 27 -18.47 -16.71 14.15
N THR A 28 -18.05 -17.75 14.87
CA THR A 28 -16.74 -17.80 15.54
C THR A 28 -15.67 -17.36 14.55
N GLU A 29 -14.85 -16.38 14.96
CA GLU A 29 -13.73 -15.90 14.16
C GLU A 29 -12.83 -17.08 13.77
N SER A 30 -12.51 -17.22 12.48
CA SER A 30 -11.70 -18.35 12.03
C SER A 30 -10.27 -18.22 12.56
N LYS A 31 -9.60 -19.36 12.75
CA LYS A 31 -8.19 -19.40 13.19
C LYS A 31 -7.28 -18.50 12.34
N GLY A 32 -7.48 -18.51 11.01
CA GLY A 32 -6.70 -17.67 10.09
C GLY A 32 -6.89 -16.17 10.32
N VAL A 33 -8.11 -15.73 10.64
CA VAL A 33 -8.38 -14.31 10.95
C VAL A 33 -7.72 -13.89 12.26
N THR A 34 -7.75 -14.74 13.30
CA THR A 34 -7.06 -14.48 14.57
C THR A 34 -5.54 -14.38 14.38
N GLU A 35 -4.94 -15.34 13.66
CA GLU A 35 -3.49 -15.34 13.37
C GLU A 35 -3.09 -14.11 12.57
N ARG A 36 -3.85 -13.77 11.53
CA ARG A 36 -3.62 -12.57 10.72
C ARG A 36 -3.69 -11.30 11.55
N ARG A 37 -4.69 -11.18 12.45
CA ARG A 37 -4.84 -10.02 13.33
C ARG A 37 -3.63 -9.86 14.24
N ALA A 38 -3.10 -10.95 14.78
CA ALA A 38 -1.89 -10.93 15.61
C ALA A 38 -0.66 -10.48 14.81
N GLN A 39 -0.47 -11.02 13.59
CA GLN A 39 0.64 -10.63 12.70
C GLN A 39 0.57 -9.15 12.30
N ALA A 40 -0.59 -8.69 11.85
CA ALA A 40 -0.83 -7.29 11.48
C ALA A 40 -0.63 -6.34 12.67
N THR A 41 -1.04 -6.76 13.87
CA THR A 41 -0.80 -6.02 15.12
C THR A 41 0.70 -5.90 15.41
N ALA A 42 1.44 -7.00 15.32
CA ALA A 42 2.90 -6.98 15.53
C ALA A 42 3.62 -6.11 14.49
N LEU A 43 3.20 -6.14 13.23
CA LEU A 43 3.76 -5.31 12.17
C LEU A 43 3.48 -3.81 12.40
N ARG A 44 2.24 -3.45 12.77
CA ARG A 44 1.89 -2.09 13.20
C ARG A 44 2.79 -1.63 14.34
N ASP A 45 2.93 -2.43 15.39
CA ASP A 45 3.70 -2.06 16.58
C ASP A 45 5.20 -1.90 16.25
N SER A 46 5.73 -2.73 15.34
CA SER A 46 7.07 -2.59 14.80
C SER A 46 7.26 -1.26 14.05
N PHE A 47 6.32 -0.90 13.16
CA PHE A 47 6.35 0.38 12.45
C PHE A 47 6.27 1.57 13.40
N VAL A 48 5.34 1.57 14.36
CA VAL A 48 5.21 2.62 15.38
C VAL A 48 6.51 2.76 16.17
N LYS A 49 7.12 1.65 16.60
CA LYS A 49 8.41 1.66 17.30
C LYS A 49 9.52 2.25 16.43
N ALA A 50 9.58 1.90 15.15
CA ALA A 50 10.57 2.46 14.21
C ALA A 50 10.38 3.98 14.03
N THR A 51 9.13 4.45 13.96
CA THR A 51 8.80 5.88 13.87
C THR A 51 9.26 6.63 15.12
N VAL A 52 9.01 6.08 16.32
CA VAL A 52 9.50 6.67 17.57
C VAL A 52 11.03 6.68 17.63
N ALA A 53 11.68 5.60 17.20
CA ALA A 53 13.14 5.51 17.11
C ALA A 53 13.75 6.52 16.11
N ALA A 54 12.98 6.93 15.09
CA ALA A 54 13.33 8.01 14.16
C ALA A 54 13.19 9.42 14.77
N GLY A 55 12.86 9.54 16.06
CA GLY A 55 12.67 10.82 16.74
C GLY A 55 11.32 11.47 16.43
N MET A 56 10.39 10.71 15.85
CA MET A 56 9.08 11.20 15.44
C MET A 56 8.00 10.79 16.45
N SER A 57 6.98 11.65 16.62
CA SER A 57 5.81 11.34 17.44
C SER A 57 4.52 11.57 16.66
N CYS A 58 3.51 10.78 16.96
CA CYS A 58 2.17 10.91 16.40
C CYS A 58 1.17 11.23 17.52
N PRO A 59 0.35 12.29 17.39
CA PRO A 59 -0.69 12.61 18.36
C PRO A 59 -1.94 11.71 18.25
N ILE A 60 -2.03 10.92 17.17
CA ILE A 60 -3.08 9.92 16.95
C ILE A 60 -2.56 8.59 17.52
N ALA A 61 -3.40 7.86 18.27
CA ALA A 61 -3.04 6.52 18.71
C ALA A 61 -2.73 5.60 17.51
N PRO A 62 -1.90 4.54 17.67
CA PRO A 62 -1.75 3.53 16.64
C PRO A 62 -3.11 2.99 16.16
N PRO A 63 -3.27 2.70 14.86
CA PRO A 63 -4.56 2.33 14.31
C PRO A 63 -5.05 0.98 14.86
N LYS A 64 -6.36 0.84 15.04
CA LYS A 64 -6.99 -0.45 15.34
C LYS A 64 -6.88 -1.34 14.11
N ILE A 65 -6.49 -2.61 14.31
CA ILE A 65 -6.45 -3.59 13.24
C ILE A 65 -7.80 -4.31 13.14
N VAL A 66 -8.38 -4.31 11.93
CA VAL A 66 -9.55 -5.11 11.56
C VAL A 66 -9.16 -6.05 10.44
N VAL A 67 -9.47 -7.34 10.60
CA VAL A 67 -9.22 -8.34 9.57
C VAL A 67 -10.54 -8.63 8.86
N GLU A 68 -10.67 -8.12 7.65
CA GLU A 68 -11.82 -8.29 6.78
C GLU A 68 -11.36 -8.18 5.33
N ASP A 69 -12.09 -8.80 4.41
CA ASP A 69 -11.82 -8.64 3.01
C ASP A 69 -12.12 -7.20 2.57
N VAL A 70 -11.10 -6.52 2.02
CA VAL A 70 -11.18 -5.13 1.59
C VAL A 70 -10.61 -4.96 0.19
N PRO A 71 -11.25 -4.13 -0.66
CA PRO A 71 -10.68 -3.76 -1.95
C PRO A 71 -9.26 -3.20 -1.78
N GLY A 72 -8.32 -3.70 -2.58
CA GLY A 72 -6.91 -3.29 -2.49
C GLY A 72 -6.11 -3.98 -1.39
N TYR A 73 -6.70 -4.96 -0.69
CA TYR A 73 -6.07 -5.83 0.31
C TYR A 73 -5.69 -5.19 1.66
N ALA A 74 -5.54 -3.87 1.71
CA ALA A 74 -5.53 -3.10 2.95
C ALA A 74 -6.09 -1.69 2.74
N SER A 75 -6.57 -1.07 3.82
CA SER A 75 -7.00 0.34 3.79
C SER A 75 -6.93 0.99 5.16
N TYR A 76 -6.42 2.21 5.25
CA TYR A 76 -6.53 3.04 6.45
C TYR A 76 -7.69 4.05 6.36
N ASP A 77 -8.54 4.04 7.39
CA ASP A 77 -9.60 5.04 7.60
C ASP A 77 -9.20 5.99 8.74
N SER A 78 -8.87 7.23 8.37
CA SER A 78 -8.49 8.27 9.33
C SER A 78 -9.64 8.77 10.20
N ALA A 79 -10.89 8.59 9.79
CA ALA A 79 -12.05 9.03 10.58
C ALA A 79 -12.29 8.11 11.78
N THR A 80 -12.04 6.81 11.61
CA THR A 80 -12.21 5.79 12.66
C THR A 80 -10.88 5.29 13.24
N ASN A 81 -9.76 5.81 12.74
CA ASN A 81 -8.39 5.35 13.04
C ASN A 81 -8.26 3.82 12.97
N THR A 82 -8.78 3.24 11.89
CA THR A 82 -8.82 1.80 11.68
C THR A 82 -8.03 1.44 10.43
N LEU A 83 -7.16 0.45 10.53
CA LEU A 83 -6.46 -0.15 9.42
C LEU A 83 -7.05 -1.54 9.19
N LYS A 84 -7.59 -1.75 7.99
CA LYS A 84 -8.25 -2.98 7.56
C LYS A 84 -7.29 -3.77 6.67
N THR A 85 -7.28 -5.10 6.79
CA THR A 85 -6.45 -6.00 5.98
C THR A 85 -7.12 -7.36 5.84
N GLY A 86 -6.84 -8.10 4.78
CA GLY A 86 -7.44 -9.41 4.54
C GLY A 86 -6.63 -10.59 5.08
N ALA A 87 -7.29 -11.73 5.27
CA ALA A 87 -6.66 -13.05 5.33
C ALA A 87 -6.87 -13.80 4.01
N TRP A 88 -5.94 -14.69 3.63
CA TRP A 88 -6.03 -15.46 2.37
C TRP A 88 -7.35 -16.21 2.23
N GLU A 89 -7.85 -16.78 3.34
CA GLU A 89 -9.10 -17.54 3.37
C GLU A 89 -10.35 -16.67 3.13
N GLN A 90 -10.23 -15.35 3.26
CA GLN A 90 -11.31 -14.39 3.03
C GLN A 90 -11.35 -13.88 1.59
N LEU A 91 -10.26 -14.04 0.82
CA LEU A 91 -10.22 -13.62 -0.58
C LEU A 91 -11.21 -14.43 -1.42
N THR A 92 -11.88 -13.74 -2.34
CA THR A 92 -12.67 -14.35 -3.40
C THR A 92 -11.79 -15.15 -4.36
N ASP A 93 -12.39 -16.08 -5.13
CA ASP A 93 -11.66 -16.84 -6.14
C ASP A 93 -11.04 -15.92 -7.21
N ASP A 94 -11.75 -14.85 -7.58
CA ASP A 94 -11.26 -13.83 -8.50
C ASP A 94 -10.01 -13.13 -7.94
N GLU A 95 -9.99 -12.80 -6.65
CA GLU A 95 -8.81 -12.17 -6.02
C GLU A 95 -7.64 -13.14 -5.91
N LYS A 96 -7.88 -14.40 -5.52
CA LYS A 96 -6.83 -15.43 -5.50
C LYS A 96 -6.25 -15.63 -6.90
N SER A 97 -7.09 -15.65 -7.93
CA SER A 97 -6.68 -15.86 -9.32
C SER A 97 -5.66 -14.82 -9.81
N ARG A 98 -5.68 -13.59 -9.25
CA ARG A 98 -4.69 -12.55 -9.57
C ARG A 98 -3.29 -12.95 -9.13
N PHE A 99 -3.15 -13.55 -7.94
CA PHE A 99 -1.87 -14.04 -7.43
C PHE A 99 -1.36 -15.24 -8.23
N PHE A 100 -2.25 -16.17 -8.59
CA PHE A 100 -1.90 -17.26 -9.51
C PHE A 100 -1.45 -16.73 -10.89
N GLY A 101 -2.19 -15.77 -11.46
CA GLY A 101 -1.89 -15.17 -12.75
C GLY A 101 -0.54 -14.43 -12.77
N MET A 102 -0.18 -13.77 -11.67
CA MET A 102 1.09 -13.07 -11.53
C MET A 102 2.30 -14.02 -11.52
N LEU A 103 2.15 -15.17 -10.85
CA LEU A 103 3.22 -16.18 -10.75
C LEU A 103 3.27 -17.12 -11.96
N GLY A 104 2.17 -17.23 -12.71
CA GLY A 104 2.10 -17.96 -13.98
C GLY A 104 1.66 -19.42 -13.86
N PRO A 105 1.63 -20.16 -15.00
CA PRO A 105 1.16 -21.54 -15.04
C PRO A 105 1.94 -22.48 -14.12
N GLY A 106 1.24 -23.40 -13.45
CA GLY A 106 1.85 -24.39 -12.53
C GLY A 106 2.07 -23.88 -11.10
N THR A 107 1.68 -22.63 -10.80
CA THR A 107 1.72 -22.07 -9.45
C THR A 107 0.86 -22.88 -8.48
N THR A 108 1.43 -23.23 -7.32
CA THR A 108 0.71 -23.90 -6.23
C THR A 108 -0.04 -22.89 -5.37
N GLU A 109 -1.05 -23.33 -4.62
CA GLU A 109 -1.76 -22.45 -3.69
C GLU A 109 -0.82 -21.85 -2.63
N ASP A 110 0.12 -22.64 -2.10
CA ASP A 110 1.08 -22.14 -1.11
C ASP A 110 1.97 -21.02 -1.68
N ALA A 111 2.37 -21.11 -2.95
CA ALA A 111 3.14 -20.05 -3.60
C ALA A 111 2.30 -18.79 -3.81
N ALA A 112 1.05 -18.92 -4.28
CA ALA A 112 0.14 -17.78 -4.43
C ALA A 112 -0.19 -17.12 -3.08
N ARG A 113 -0.37 -17.93 -2.03
CA ARG A 113 -0.58 -17.45 -0.66
C ARG A 113 0.66 -16.72 -0.13
N ALA A 114 1.85 -17.26 -0.32
CA ALA A 114 3.09 -16.60 0.08
C ALA A 114 3.26 -15.23 -0.60
N GLU A 115 2.86 -15.14 -1.88
CA GLU A 115 2.87 -13.89 -2.63
C GLU A 115 1.84 -12.88 -2.11
N PHE A 116 0.64 -13.33 -1.76
CA PHE A 116 -0.34 -12.49 -1.05
C PHE A 116 0.22 -12.00 0.29
N GLU A 117 0.88 -12.87 1.06
CA GLU A 117 1.43 -12.48 2.36
C GLU A 117 2.50 -11.39 2.23
N ILE A 118 3.41 -11.49 1.25
CA ILE A 118 4.45 -10.48 1.04
C ILE A 118 3.88 -9.22 0.38
N GLY A 119 3.07 -9.35 -0.66
CA GLY A 119 2.54 -8.21 -1.40
C GLY A 119 1.48 -7.43 -0.62
N ALA A 120 0.42 -8.10 -0.16
CA ALA A 120 -0.67 -7.41 0.53
C ALA A 120 -0.35 -7.18 2.01
N ASN A 121 0.04 -8.24 2.72
CA ASN A 121 0.08 -8.24 4.18
C ASN A 121 1.36 -7.69 4.78
N HIS A 122 2.40 -7.50 3.96
CA HIS A 122 3.62 -6.78 4.32
C HIS A 122 3.70 -5.45 3.58
N TRP A 123 3.86 -5.47 2.25
CA TRP A 123 4.08 -4.25 1.47
C TRP A 123 2.89 -3.28 1.59
N VAL A 124 1.74 -3.59 0.99
CA VAL A 124 0.57 -2.70 1.02
C VAL A 124 0.14 -2.34 2.45
N PHE A 125 0.23 -3.26 3.41
CA PHE A 125 -0.08 -2.97 4.81
C PHE A 125 0.81 -1.86 5.41
N VAL A 126 2.11 -1.84 5.10
CA VAL A 126 3.03 -0.78 5.56
C VAL A 126 2.69 0.56 4.91
N ARG A 127 2.34 0.58 3.62
CA ARG A 127 1.81 1.80 2.99
C ARG A 127 0.59 2.37 3.71
N GLU A 128 -0.32 1.52 4.17
CA GLU A 128 -1.48 2.00 4.94
C GLU A 128 -1.10 2.52 6.34
N LEU A 129 -0.05 1.97 6.96
CA LEU A 129 0.54 2.55 8.17
C LEU A 129 1.19 3.91 7.91
N GLU A 130 1.73 4.12 6.71
CA GLU A 130 2.23 5.44 6.30
C GLU A 130 1.09 6.44 6.14
N SER A 131 -0.07 6.03 5.63
CA SER A 131 -1.26 6.87 5.61
C SER A 131 -1.68 7.32 7.03
N TRP A 132 -1.59 6.42 8.03
CA TRP A 132 -1.74 6.80 9.44
C TRP A 132 -0.70 7.84 9.88
N TRP A 133 0.57 7.61 9.56
CA TRP A 133 1.64 8.56 9.89
C TRP A 133 1.41 9.93 9.24
N LEU A 134 1.04 9.99 7.97
CA LEU A 134 0.78 11.24 7.26
C LEU A 134 -0.43 11.98 7.86
N ALA A 135 -1.46 11.25 8.31
CA ALA A 135 -2.57 11.82 9.05
C ALA A 135 -2.10 12.47 10.38
N CYS A 136 -1.14 11.88 11.09
CA CYS A 136 -0.51 12.49 12.27
C CYS A 136 0.11 13.86 11.97
N ARG A 137 0.60 14.05 10.74
CA ARG A 137 1.29 15.25 10.28
C ARG A 137 0.36 16.24 9.58
N LYS A 138 -0.91 15.87 9.35
CA LYS A 138 -1.87 16.62 8.54
C LYS A 138 -1.33 16.90 7.13
N VAL A 139 -0.53 15.97 6.60
CA VAL A 139 -0.03 16.02 5.23
C VAL A 139 -1.05 15.27 4.37
N SER A 140 -1.71 15.99 3.47
CA SER A 140 -2.66 15.42 2.51
C SER A 140 -2.15 15.45 1.07
N GLU A 141 -1.07 16.17 0.81
CA GLU A 141 -0.43 16.33 -0.50
C GLU A 141 1.01 16.83 -0.32
N MET A 142 1.87 16.58 -1.31
CA MET A 142 3.24 17.12 -1.36
C MET A 142 3.63 17.40 -2.80
N GLY A 143 3.75 18.68 -3.14
CA GLY A 143 4.12 19.07 -4.51
C GLY A 143 3.12 18.50 -5.53
N SER A 144 3.60 17.61 -6.40
CA SER A 144 2.76 16.91 -7.37
C SER A 144 2.31 15.53 -6.88
N ALA A 145 1.26 14.97 -7.46
CA ALA A 145 0.76 13.65 -7.07
C ALA A 145 1.84 12.56 -7.25
N TYR A 146 2.61 12.65 -8.34
CA TYR A 146 3.72 11.74 -8.59
C TYR A 146 4.83 11.85 -7.52
N ALA A 147 5.17 13.08 -7.12
CA ALA A 147 6.17 13.32 -6.08
C ALA A 147 5.72 12.79 -4.72
N PHE A 148 4.45 13.01 -4.36
CA PHE A 148 3.85 12.48 -3.14
C PHE A 148 3.92 10.96 -3.11
N GLU A 149 3.51 10.29 -4.18
CA GLU A 149 3.52 8.82 -4.31
C GLU A 149 4.92 8.23 -4.27
N SER A 150 5.87 8.87 -4.96
CA SER A 150 7.28 8.48 -4.90
C SER A 150 7.83 8.60 -3.48
N GLY A 151 7.39 9.62 -2.75
CA GLY A 151 7.76 9.83 -1.36
C GLY A 151 7.18 8.77 -0.40
N VAL A 152 5.92 8.36 -0.59
CA VAL A 152 5.30 7.22 0.11
C VAL A 152 6.12 5.95 -0.17
N ASN A 153 6.36 5.62 -1.43
CA ASN A 153 7.21 4.49 -1.84
C ASN A 153 8.60 4.51 -1.18
N ARG A 154 9.17 5.70 -0.97
CA ARG A 154 10.47 5.89 -0.31
C ARG A 154 10.43 5.55 1.18
N VAL A 155 9.36 5.91 1.89
CA VAL A 155 9.17 5.54 3.31
C VAL A 155 9.04 4.02 3.43
N GLU A 156 8.25 3.40 2.57
CA GLU A 156 7.96 1.97 2.57
C GLU A 156 9.24 1.16 2.32
N ALA A 157 9.99 1.56 1.30
CA ALA A 157 11.28 0.95 0.99
C ALA A 157 12.30 1.14 2.12
N ALA A 158 12.35 2.33 2.73
CA ALA A 158 13.28 2.60 3.83
C ALA A 158 12.94 1.78 5.09
N TYR A 159 11.65 1.59 5.39
CA TYR A 159 11.19 0.72 6.47
C TYR A 159 11.66 -0.73 6.23
N TRP A 160 11.34 -1.29 5.06
CA TRP A 160 11.68 -2.69 4.78
C TRP A 160 13.18 -2.93 4.66
N ARG A 161 13.98 -2.00 4.13
CA ARG A 161 15.45 -2.11 4.18
C ARG A 161 15.98 -2.25 5.61
N GLN A 162 15.37 -1.54 6.56
CA GLN A 162 15.78 -1.59 7.97
C GLN A 162 15.27 -2.86 8.68
N GLN A 163 14.03 -3.28 8.43
CA GLN A 163 13.42 -4.39 9.16
C GLN A 163 13.72 -5.76 8.55
N ASN A 164 13.63 -5.86 7.22
CA ASN A 164 13.86 -7.10 6.49
C ASN A 164 14.15 -6.82 5.00
N ALA A 165 15.43 -6.76 4.65
CA ALA A 165 15.86 -6.51 3.28
C ALA A 165 15.38 -7.56 2.27
N SER A 166 15.00 -8.77 2.69
CA SER A 166 14.46 -9.78 1.77
C SER A 166 13.13 -9.34 1.13
N VAL A 167 12.34 -8.51 1.83
CA VAL A 167 11.09 -7.95 1.27
C VAL A 167 11.40 -7.02 0.11
N ILE A 168 12.48 -6.23 0.19
CA ILE A 168 12.90 -5.33 -0.90
C ILE A 168 13.31 -6.13 -2.13
N GLU A 169 14.14 -7.16 -1.94
CA GLU A 169 14.60 -8.00 -3.06
C GLU A 169 13.43 -8.74 -3.72
N HIS A 170 12.50 -9.27 -2.93
CA HIS A 170 11.28 -9.89 -3.44
C HIS A 170 10.44 -8.90 -4.24
N MET A 171 10.10 -7.75 -3.64
CA MET A 171 9.24 -6.75 -4.27
C MET A 171 9.90 -6.12 -5.49
N ARG A 172 11.24 -6.03 -5.54
CA ARG A 172 11.97 -5.63 -6.75
C ARG A 172 11.65 -6.58 -7.91
N GLY A 173 11.70 -7.89 -7.68
CA GLY A 173 11.34 -8.89 -8.69
C GLY A 173 9.89 -8.73 -9.17
N VAL A 174 8.95 -8.56 -8.23
CA VAL A 174 7.53 -8.32 -8.53
C VAL A 174 7.34 -7.07 -9.40
N PHE A 175 7.93 -5.93 -9.01
CA PHE A 175 7.78 -4.69 -9.78
C PHE A 175 8.49 -4.73 -11.14
N GLN A 176 9.60 -5.47 -11.27
CA GLN A 176 10.23 -5.71 -12.58
C GLN A 176 9.32 -6.52 -13.51
N ILE A 177 8.67 -7.56 -13.00
CA ILE A 177 7.68 -8.35 -13.76
C ILE A 177 6.51 -7.46 -14.18
N MET A 178 5.97 -6.65 -13.25
CA MET A 178 4.88 -5.72 -13.56
C MET A 178 5.27 -4.72 -14.66
N GLN A 179 6.43 -4.07 -14.55
CA GLN A 179 6.90 -3.13 -15.58
C GLN A 179 7.18 -3.79 -16.93
N LYS A 180 7.60 -5.05 -16.94
CA LYS A 180 7.82 -5.80 -18.18
C LYS A 180 6.51 -6.19 -18.87
N ASN A 181 5.50 -6.59 -18.09
CA ASN A 181 4.27 -7.18 -18.60
C ASN A 181 3.13 -6.16 -18.79
N VAL A 182 3.21 -4.99 -18.15
CA VAL A 182 2.24 -3.92 -18.30
C VAL A 182 2.82 -2.85 -19.24
N PRO A 183 2.18 -2.58 -20.40
CA PRO A 183 2.63 -1.52 -21.30
C PRO A 183 2.64 -0.15 -20.61
N SER A 184 3.56 0.72 -21.00
CA SER A 184 3.55 2.09 -20.50
C SER A 184 2.27 2.80 -20.92
N PRO A 185 1.51 3.40 -19.98
CA PRO A 185 0.33 4.20 -20.31
C PRO A 185 0.69 5.60 -20.82
N VAL A 186 1.98 5.97 -20.82
CA VAL A 186 2.45 7.30 -21.19
C VAL A 186 2.67 7.36 -22.71
N PRO A 187 1.98 8.27 -23.43
CA PRO A 187 2.21 8.49 -24.85
C PRO A 187 3.66 8.85 -25.16
N VAL A 188 4.13 8.42 -26.32
CA VAL A 188 5.48 8.74 -26.80
C VAL A 188 5.68 10.25 -26.84
N GLY A 189 6.74 10.72 -26.19
CA GLY A 189 7.10 12.14 -26.13
C GLY A 189 6.49 12.91 -24.96
N GLU A 190 5.54 12.34 -24.21
CA GLU A 190 5.06 12.93 -22.96
C GLU A 190 5.98 12.60 -21.77
N GLY A 191 6.11 13.55 -20.84
CA GLY A 191 6.82 13.33 -19.57
C GLY A 191 5.99 12.48 -18.61
N VAL A 192 6.61 11.46 -18.00
CA VAL A 192 5.93 10.49 -17.12
C VAL A 192 5.23 11.17 -15.94
N GLU A 193 5.92 12.06 -15.23
CA GLU A 193 5.39 12.76 -14.05
C GLU A 193 4.24 13.68 -14.44
N ALA A 194 4.44 14.50 -15.48
CA ALA A 194 3.40 15.37 -16.02
C ALA A 194 2.16 14.58 -16.49
N TYR A 195 2.35 13.41 -17.11
CA TYR A 195 1.24 12.55 -17.50
C TYR A 195 0.44 12.06 -16.29
N TYR A 196 1.14 11.61 -15.24
CA TYR A 196 0.54 11.15 -13.98
C TYR A 196 -0.24 12.27 -13.30
N ASP A 197 0.40 13.40 -13.08
CA ASP A 197 -0.16 14.55 -12.36
C ASP A 197 -1.40 15.13 -13.07
N ALA A 198 -1.41 15.14 -14.40
CA ALA A 198 -2.56 15.63 -15.17
C ALA A 198 -3.78 14.70 -15.12
N ARG A 199 -3.63 13.47 -14.61
CA ARG A 199 -4.65 12.40 -14.67
C ARG A 199 -5.03 11.84 -13.30
N TYR A 200 -4.17 12.00 -12.30
CA TYR A 200 -4.44 11.63 -10.92
C TYR A 200 -5.41 12.63 -10.24
N PRO A 201 -6.36 12.18 -9.39
CA PRO A 201 -6.71 10.79 -9.06
C PRO A 201 -7.78 10.18 -9.99
N ASP A 202 -8.50 11.01 -10.75
CA ASP A 202 -9.80 10.63 -11.33
C ASP A 202 -9.73 9.68 -12.54
N LYS A 203 -8.56 9.51 -13.17
CA LYS A 203 -8.41 8.76 -14.44
C LYS A 203 -7.75 7.41 -14.35
N PHE A 204 -7.08 7.07 -13.26
CA PHE A 204 -6.60 5.69 -13.06
C PHE A 204 -7.77 4.80 -12.60
N LYS A 205 -8.72 4.60 -13.51
CA LYS A 205 -9.97 3.86 -13.26
C LYS A 205 -9.79 2.34 -13.28
N GLY A 206 -8.56 1.86 -13.38
CA GLY A 206 -8.26 0.43 -13.38
C GLY A 206 -6.84 0.12 -12.88
N PRO A 207 -6.61 -1.12 -12.40
CA PRO A 207 -5.33 -1.52 -11.83
C PRO A 207 -4.11 -1.41 -12.76
N PRO A 208 -4.16 -1.71 -14.08
CA PRO A 208 -2.91 -1.85 -14.85
C PRO A 208 -2.08 -0.56 -14.93
N GLU A 209 -2.69 0.57 -15.27
CA GLU A 209 -1.97 1.84 -15.48
C GLU A 209 -1.35 2.34 -14.17
N TYR A 210 -2.12 2.31 -13.07
CA TYR A 210 -1.63 2.68 -11.75
C TYR A 210 -0.51 1.74 -11.29
N LEU A 211 -0.66 0.42 -11.49
CA LEU A 211 0.38 -0.55 -11.14
C LEU A 211 1.67 -0.33 -11.94
N TRP A 212 1.58 0.11 -13.21
CA TRP A 212 2.77 0.48 -13.98
C TRP A 212 3.52 1.66 -13.34
N PHE A 213 2.79 2.70 -12.94
CA PHE A 213 3.37 3.87 -12.25
C PHE A 213 3.98 3.49 -10.91
N GLN A 214 3.28 2.70 -10.09
CA GLN A 214 3.78 2.24 -8.80
C GLN A 214 5.03 1.37 -8.97
N ALA A 215 5.03 0.42 -9.91
CA ALA A 215 6.21 -0.39 -10.22
C ALA A 215 7.40 0.50 -10.65
N ARG A 216 7.17 1.52 -11.48
CA ARG A 216 8.21 2.47 -11.87
C ARG A 216 8.76 3.26 -10.68
N MET A 217 7.90 3.82 -9.84
CA MET A 217 8.31 4.61 -8.68
C MET A 217 9.07 3.75 -7.66
N CYS A 218 8.58 2.57 -7.33
CA CYS A 218 9.26 1.62 -6.44
C CYS A 218 10.66 1.25 -6.96
N LEU A 219 10.79 0.91 -8.25
CA LEU A 219 12.10 0.56 -8.82
C LEU A 219 13.08 1.73 -8.74
N ALA A 220 12.63 2.96 -9.05
CA ALA A 220 13.46 4.16 -8.91
C ALA A 220 13.91 4.37 -7.46
N VAL A 221 13.01 4.19 -6.48
CA VAL A 221 13.33 4.26 -5.05
C VAL A 221 14.31 3.16 -4.64
N PHE A 222 14.17 1.95 -5.18
CA PHE A 222 15.06 0.83 -4.88
C PHE A 222 16.49 1.07 -5.37
N ASP A 223 16.64 1.83 -6.46
CA ASP A 223 17.91 2.16 -7.09
C ASP A 223 18.55 3.45 -6.57
N GLU A 224 17.89 4.18 -5.68
CA GLU A 224 18.39 5.42 -5.08
C GLU A 224 19.73 5.23 -4.33
N LYS A 225 20.72 6.08 -4.63
CA LYS A 225 22.06 6.07 -4.03
C LYS A 225 22.47 7.50 -3.57
N PRO A 226 22.81 7.71 -2.29
CA PRO A 226 22.60 6.77 -1.18
C PRO A 226 21.10 6.54 -0.94
N SER A 227 20.73 5.32 -0.54
CA SER A 227 19.34 5.07 -0.14
C SER A 227 19.05 5.78 1.19
N PRO A 228 17.88 6.43 1.34
CA PRO A 228 17.53 7.15 2.56
C PRO A 228 17.32 6.17 3.72
N THR A 229 17.63 6.62 4.94
CA THR A 229 17.21 5.92 6.15
C THR A 229 15.70 6.11 6.36
N PHE A 230 15.08 5.26 7.18
CA PHE A 230 13.66 5.40 7.51
C PHE A 230 13.35 6.78 8.13
N ALA A 231 14.23 7.26 9.02
CA ALA A 231 14.10 8.59 9.62
C ALA A 231 14.18 9.73 8.58
N GLN A 232 15.09 9.63 7.60
CA GLN A 232 15.21 10.61 6.53
C GLN A 232 13.96 10.62 5.66
N ALA A 233 13.47 9.45 5.24
CA ALA A 233 12.26 9.33 4.43
C ALA A 233 11.03 9.92 5.13
N LEU A 234 10.82 9.62 6.42
CA LEU A 234 9.73 10.20 7.21
C LEU A 234 9.85 11.72 7.33
N LYS A 235 11.08 12.22 7.52
CA LYS A 235 11.34 13.66 7.62
C LYS A 235 11.00 14.36 6.31
N ASP A 236 11.48 13.84 5.19
CA ASP A 236 11.22 14.41 3.86
C ASP A 236 9.71 14.48 3.59
N MET A 237 8.99 13.39 3.90
CA MET A 237 7.53 13.32 3.75
C MET A 237 6.75 14.30 4.63
N SER A 238 7.33 14.74 5.75
CA SER A 238 6.65 15.63 6.70
C SER A 238 7.05 17.10 6.58
N SER A 239 8.03 17.40 5.71
CA SER A 239 8.67 18.72 5.61
C SER A 239 8.19 19.55 4.42
N SER A 240 7.46 18.94 3.47
CA SER A 240 6.79 19.68 2.39
C SER A 240 5.52 20.33 2.93
N LYS A 241 5.58 21.63 3.18
CA LYS A 241 4.43 22.51 3.41
C LYS A 241 4.23 23.42 2.22
#